data_AF-A0A7X8XUU6-F1
#
_entry.id   AF-A0A7X8XUU6-F1
#
_cell.length_a   1.000
_cell.length_b   1.000
_cell.length_c   1.000
_cell.angle_alpha   90.00
_cell.angle_beta   90.00
_cell.angle_gamma   90.00
#
_symmetry.space_group_name_H-M   'P 1'
#
loop_
_entity.id
_entity.type
_entity.pdbx_description
1 polymer ?
#
loop_
_entity_poly.entity_id
_entity_poly.type
_entity_poly.pdbx_seq_one_letter_code
_entity_poly.pdbx_strand_id
1 'polypeptide(L)'
;MVELKENTLSKVTGCYTGKLFKVVDDFKYEVDAQTSITLSEGNTLHLEIIMDGCGSGEMKLLTTPLDADLYELNCSEENESLSGKLDVLNKMLSFKVESPRSGETEFVGCL
;
A
#
# COMPACT_ATOMS: atom_id res chain seq x y z
N MET A 1 -3.12 18.88 -9.31
CA MET A 1 -2.50 18.14 -8.20
C MET A 1 -3.06 18.76 -6.93
N VAL A 2 -4.01 18.09 -6.28
CA VAL A 2 -4.73 18.66 -5.12
C VAL A 2 -3.84 18.45 -3.90
N GLU A 3 -3.40 19.54 -3.25
CA GLU A 3 -2.72 19.48 -1.96
C GLU A 3 -3.69 18.92 -0.91
N LEU A 4 -3.52 17.64 -0.59
CA LEU A 4 -4.17 17.02 0.57
C LEU A 4 -3.63 17.73 1.82
N LYS A 5 -4.51 18.21 2.69
CA LYS A 5 -4.11 18.87 3.95
C LYS A 5 -3.28 17.87 4.77
N GLU A 6 -2.09 18.29 5.24
CA GLU A 6 -1.15 17.50 6.07
C GLU A 6 -1.83 16.68 7.17
N ASN A 7 -2.91 17.22 7.75
CA ASN A 7 -3.64 16.62 8.87
C ASN A 7 -4.46 15.36 8.51
N THR A 8 -4.67 15.08 7.22
CA THR A 8 -5.36 13.86 6.79
C THR A 8 -4.37 12.74 6.44
N LEU A 9 -3.22 13.09 5.87
CA LEU A 9 -2.18 12.13 5.55
C LEU A 9 -1.50 11.56 6.82
N SER A 10 -1.38 12.36 7.88
CA SER A 10 -0.90 11.87 9.18
C SER A 10 -1.81 10.83 9.84
N LYS A 11 -3.10 10.80 9.49
CA LYS A 11 -4.04 9.78 10.01
C LYS A 11 -3.85 8.42 9.38
N VAL A 12 -3.18 8.37 8.23
CA VAL A 12 -3.01 7.13 7.45
C VAL A 12 -1.63 6.54 7.57
N THR A 13 -0.68 7.29 8.14
CA THR A 13 0.64 6.76 8.46
C THR A 13 0.57 5.77 9.61
N GLY A 14 1.31 4.68 9.48
CA GLY A 14 1.49 3.66 10.51
C GLY A 14 1.64 2.26 9.93
N CYS A 15 1.70 1.26 10.82
CA CYS A 15 1.97 -0.12 10.45
C CYS A 15 0.67 -0.93 10.32
N TYR A 16 0.29 -1.25 9.10
CA TYR A 16 -0.85 -2.11 8.80
C TYR A 16 -0.40 -3.57 8.82
N THR A 17 -1.08 -4.40 9.60
CA THR A 17 -0.83 -5.84 9.66
C THR A 17 -1.98 -6.55 8.96
N GLY A 18 -1.67 -7.57 8.16
CA GLY A 18 -2.67 -8.21 7.35
C GLY A 18 -2.18 -9.45 6.64
N LYS A 19 -2.91 -9.79 5.58
CA LYS A 19 -2.61 -10.92 4.72
C LYS A 19 -2.12 -10.43 3.38
N LEU A 20 -1.00 -10.99 2.94
CA LEU A 20 -0.55 -10.88 1.57
C LEU A 20 -0.90 -12.18 0.84
N PHE A 21 -1.59 -12.03 -0.27
CA PHE A 21 -1.95 -13.09 -1.17
C PHE A 21 -1.06 -13.02 -2.41
N LYS A 22 -0.45 -14.14 -2.77
CA LYS A 22 0.40 -14.25 -3.96
C LYS A 22 -0.09 -15.39 -4.83
N VAL A 23 -0.18 -15.16 -6.14
CA VAL A 23 -0.49 -16.22 -7.10
C VAL A 23 0.80 -16.65 -7.80
N VAL A 24 1.15 -17.94 -7.68
CA VAL A 24 2.29 -18.55 -8.37
C VAL A 24 1.84 -19.87 -8.96
N ASP A 25 1.98 -20.03 -10.28
CA ASP A 25 1.65 -21.27 -11.00
C ASP A 25 0.25 -21.82 -10.68
N ASP A 26 -0.79 -20.97 -10.75
CA ASP A 26 -2.19 -21.26 -10.41
C ASP A 26 -2.48 -21.58 -8.93
N PHE A 27 -1.49 -21.51 -8.04
CA PHE A 27 -1.67 -21.65 -6.59
C PHE A 27 -1.70 -20.29 -5.89
N LYS A 28 -2.72 -20.07 -5.05
CA LYS A 28 -2.83 -18.90 -4.17
C LYS A 28 -2.19 -19.20 -2.83
N TYR A 29 -1.14 -18.44 -2.51
CA TYR A 29 -0.44 -18.47 -1.22
C TYR A 29 -0.95 -17.33 -0.35
N GLU A 30 -1.13 -17.58 0.93
CA GLU A 30 -1.44 -16.57 1.94
C GLU A 30 -0.30 -16.53 2.94
N VAL A 31 0.24 -15.34 3.17
CA VAL A 31 1.28 -15.10 4.18
C VAL A 31 0.87 -13.92 5.06
N ASP A 32 1.20 -14.01 6.35
CA ASP A 32 1.11 -12.87 7.23
C ASP A 32 2.13 -11.83 6.77
N ALA A 33 1.69 -10.59 6.62
CA ALA A 33 2.51 -9.49 6.15
C ALA A 33 2.24 -8.25 6.98
N GLN A 34 3.28 -7.44 7.15
CA GLN A 34 3.17 -6.12 7.72
C GLN A 34 3.55 -5.11 6.66
N THR A 35 2.90 -3.96 6.67
CA THR A 35 3.24 -2.86 5.78
C THR A 35 3.28 -1.58 6.59
N SER A 36 4.18 -0.67 6.25
CA SER A 36 4.29 0.63 6.89
C SER A 36 3.98 1.71 5.87
N ILE A 37 3.02 2.57 6.18
CA ILE A 37 2.80 3.81 5.43
C ILE A 37 3.48 4.93 6.21
N THR A 38 4.40 5.63 5.56
CA THR A 38 5.06 6.82 6.11
C THR A 38 4.81 8.03 5.22
N LEU A 39 4.93 9.21 5.79
CA LEU A 39 4.78 10.48 5.08
C LEU A 39 6.16 11.16 5.03
N SER A 40 6.63 11.50 3.84
CA SER A 40 7.89 12.22 3.65
C SER A 40 7.69 13.73 3.49
N GLU A 41 8.80 14.47 3.54
CA GLU A 41 8.81 15.91 3.28
C GLU A 41 8.26 16.19 1.87
N GLY A 42 7.13 16.89 1.78
CA GLY A 42 6.43 17.17 0.52
C GLY A 42 5.10 16.46 0.32
N ASN A 43 4.47 15.94 1.39
CA ASN A 43 3.16 15.27 1.35
C ASN A 43 3.10 14.03 0.46
N THR A 44 4.24 13.33 0.30
CA THR A 44 4.29 12.07 -0.45
C THR A 44 4.17 10.90 0.52
N LEU A 45 3.25 9.98 0.24
CA LEU A 45 3.14 8.73 1.01
C LEU A 45 4.16 7.71 0.50
N HIS A 46 4.77 6.99 1.41
CA HIS A 46 5.71 5.92 1.15
C HIS A 46 5.18 4.63 1.75
N LEU A 47 5.10 3.58 0.95
CA LEU A 47 4.74 2.24 1.39
C LEU A 47 5.99 1.39 1.51
N GLU A 48 6.18 0.80 2.68
CA GLU A 48 7.17 -0.23 2.92
C GLU A 48 6.45 -1.57 3.16
N ILE A 49 6.79 -2.60 2.41
CA ILE A 49 6.26 -3.95 2.63
C ILE A 49 7.27 -4.75 3.44
N ILE A 50 6.87 -5.20 4.63
CA ILE A 50 7.68 -5.95 5.58
C ILE A 50 7.16 -7.39 5.60
N MET A 51 7.90 -8.28 4.95
CA MET A 51 7.66 -9.72 4.98
C MET A 51 8.84 -10.40 5.66
N ASP A 52 8.57 -11.37 6.54
CA ASP A 52 9.63 -12.13 7.21
C ASP A 52 10.60 -12.74 6.18
N GLY A 53 11.84 -12.26 6.20
CA GLY A 53 12.93 -12.74 5.33
C GLY A 53 12.95 -12.18 3.90
N CYS A 54 12.06 -11.25 3.53
CA CYS A 54 12.10 -10.57 2.23
C CYS A 54 12.52 -9.11 2.41
N GLY A 55 13.42 -8.63 1.54
CA GLY A 55 13.86 -7.23 1.57
C GLY A 55 12.68 -6.29 1.40
N SER A 56 12.64 -5.23 2.21
CA SER A 56 11.58 -4.24 2.11
C SER A 56 11.71 -3.42 0.83
N GLY A 57 10.62 -3.35 0.08
CA GLY A 57 10.50 -2.43 -1.06
C GLY A 57 9.81 -1.16 -0.58
N GLU A 58 10.43 -0.01 -0.83
CA GLU A 58 9.83 1.31 -0.57
C GLU A 58 9.25 1.87 -1.86
N MET A 59 7.96 2.18 -1.87
CA MET A 59 7.25 2.69 -3.04
C MET A 59 6.66 4.07 -2.76
N LYS A 60 6.87 5.01 -3.68
CA LYS A 60 6.23 6.34 -3.63
C LYS A 60 4.80 6.26 -4.13
N LEU A 61 3.85 6.54 -3.25
CA LEU A 61 2.42 6.47 -3.54
C LEU A 61 1.88 7.83 -3.99
N LEU A 62 1.20 7.82 -5.14
CA LEU A 62 0.28 8.86 -5.56
C LEU A 62 -1.07 8.61 -4.88
N THR A 63 -1.55 9.62 -4.15
CA THR A 63 -2.79 9.52 -3.37
C THR A 63 -3.85 10.43 -3.96
N THR A 64 -5.02 9.87 -4.27
CA THR A 64 -6.18 10.64 -4.76
C THR A 64 -7.36 10.47 -3.80
N PRO A 65 -7.96 11.55 -3.28
CA PRO A 65 -9.17 11.43 -2.48
C PRO A 65 -10.34 10.94 -3.34
N LEU A 66 -11.00 9.87 -2.92
CA LEU A 66 -12.26 9.38 -3.50
C LEU A 66 -13.47 9.85 -2.70
N ASP A 67 -13.34 9.90 -1.37
CA ASP A 67 -14.34 10.39 -0.42
C ASP A 67 -13.65 11.06 0.79
N ALA A 68 -14.41 11.48 1.81
CA ALA A 68 -13.90 12.14 3.02
C ALA A 68 -12.85 11.29 3.77
N ASP A 69 -13.05 9.97 3.82
CA ASP A 69 -12.20 9.02 4.52
C ASP A 69 -11.68 7.88 3.61
N LEU A 70 -11.88 7.98 2.29
CA LEU A 70 -11.46 6.97 1.33
C LEU A 70 -10.49 7.56 0.31
N TYR A 71 -9.35 6.92 0.16
CA TYR A 71 -8.27 7.32 -0.74
C TYR A 71 -7.92 6.20 -1.70
N GLU A 72 -7.65 6.56 -2.94
CA GLU A 72 -7.00 5.69 -3.91
C GLU A 72 -5.49 5.88 -3.80
N LEU A 73 -4.76 4.78 -3.77
CA LEU A 73 -3.30 4.72 -3.75
C LEU A 73 -2.83 4.10 -5.06
N ASN A 74 -1.97 4.80 -5.78
CA ASN A 74 -1.39 4.30 -7.02
C ASN A 74 0.13 4.51 -7.02
N CYS A 75 0.87 3.55 -7.57
CA CYS A 75 2.27 3.70 -7.93
C CYS A 75 2.47 3.12 -9.32
N SER A 76 3.31 3.74 -10.13
CA SER A 76 3.74 3.20 -11.41
C SER A 76 5.22 3.53 -11.59
N GLU A 77 6.05 2.52 -11.39
CA GLU A 77 7.47 2.52 -11.72
C GLU A 77 7.69 1.65 -12.96
N GLU A 78 8.85 1.76 -13.62
CA GLU A 78 9.11 1.27 -14.99
C GLU A 78 8.64 -0.17 -15.27
N ASN A 79 8.59 -1.04 -14.26
CA ASN A 79 8.09 -2.40 -14.39
C ASN A 79 7.18 -2.84 -13.23
N GLU A 80 6.81 -1.95 -12.31
CA GLU A 80 6.02 -2.31 -11.14
C GLU A 80 4.87 -1.32 -11.00
N SER A 81 3.65 -1.84 -10.87
CA SER A 81 2.47 -1.03 -10.61
C SER A 81 1.83 -1.45 -9.30
N LEU A 82 1.37 -0.46 -8.55
CA LEU A 82 0.57 -0.65 -7.36
C LEU A 82 -0.75 0.10 -7.57
N SER A 83 -1.86 -0.56 -7.29
CA SER A 83 -3.17 0.08 -7.20
C SER A 83 -3.87 -0.38 -5.94
N GLY A 84 -4.47 0.53 -5.20
CA GLY A 84 -4.99 0.24 -3.89
C GLY A 84 -5.96 1.27 -3.37
N LYS A 85 -6.52 0.94 -2.21
CA LYS A 85 -7.46 1.75 -1.47
C LYS A 85 -7.08 1.78 -0.02
N LEU A 86 -7.30 2.94 0.56
CA LEU A 86 -7.01 3.25 1.94
C LEU A 86 -8.25 3.87 2.55
N ASP A 87 -8.85 3.14 3.48
CA ASP A 87 -10.01 3.54 4.23
C ASP A 87 -9.56 4.00 5.62
N VAL A 88 -9.59 5.31 5.83
CA VAL A 88 -9.12 5.96 7.06
C VAL A 88 -10.11 5.72 8.21
N LEU A 89 -11.40 5.63 7.90
CA LEU A 89 -12.45 5.41 8.88
C LEU A 89 -12.32 4.01 9.50
N ASN A 90 -12.14 3.00 8.66
CA ASN A 90 -11.98 1.60 9.08
C ASN A 90 -10.52 1.23 9.34
N LYS A 91 -9.58 2.15 9.10
CA LYS A 91 -8.14 1.92 9.19
C LYS A 91 -7.69 0.71 8.37
N MET A 92 -8.28 0.53 7.20
CA MET A 92 -7.97 -0.59 6.31
C MET A 92 -7.13 -0.13 5.14
N LEU A 93 -6.14 -0.95 4.80
CA LEU A 93 -5.30 -0.81 3.63
C LEU A 93 -5.48 -2.06 2.78
N SER A 94 -5.84 -1.85 1.51
CA SER A 94 -5.85 -2.90 0.51
C SER A 94 -5.11 -2.43 -0.71
N PHE A 95 -4.19 -3.23 -1.25
CA PHE A 95 -3.53 -2.89 -2.50
C PHE A 95 -3.14 -4.13 -3.27
N LYS A 96 -2.97 -3.95 -4.57
CA LYS A 96 -2.50 -4.94 -5.51
C LYS A 96 -1.20 -4.44 -6.11
N VAL A 97 -0.16 -5.26 -6.06
CA VAL A 97 1.12 -5.03 -6.74
C VAL A 97 1.26 -6.03 -7.88
N GLU A 98 1.51 -5.51 -9.07
CA GLU A 98 1.90 -6.28 -10.24
C GLU A 98 3.39 -5.99 -10.54
N SER A 99 4.23 -7.03 -10.42
CA SER A 99 5.66 -6.93 -10.69
C SER A 99 6.13 -8.15 -11.50
N PRO A 100 7.07 -8.00 -12.44
CA PRO A 100 7.67 -9.14 -13.14
C PRO A 100 8.47 -10.06 -12.21
N ARG A 101 8.84 -9.61 -11.00
CA ARG A 101 9.60 -10.40 -10.03
C ARG A 101 8.70 -11.25 -9.12
N SER A 102 7.60 -10.67 -8.64
CA SER A 102 6.69 -11.33 -7.69
C SER A 102 5.38 -11.78 -8.32
N GLY A 103 5.11 -11.42 -9.58
CA GLY A 103 3.81 -11.61 -10.21
C GLY A 103 2.77 -10.69 -9.59
N GLU A 104 1.53 -11.16 -9.61
CA GLU A 104 0.40 -10.49 -8.98
C GLU A 104 0.34 -10.82 -7.47
N THR A 105 0.36 -9.78 -6.66
CA THR A 105 0.23 -9.85 -5.20
C THR A 105 -0.82 -8.89 -4.70
N GLU A 106 -1.62 -9.31 -3.72
CA GLU A 106 -2.68 -8.51 -3.11
C GLU A 106 -2.48 -8.49 -1.60
N PHE A 107 -2.43 -7.30 -1.01
CA PHE A 107 -2.41 -7.12 0.43
C PHE A 107 -3.76 -6.62 0.92
N VAL A 108 -4.22 -7.15 2.05
CA VAL A 108 -5.34 -6.59 2.82
C VAL A 108 -4.96 -6.62 4.29
N GLY A 109 -4.94 -5.45 4.93
CA GLY A 109 -4.58 -5.31 6.34
C GLY A 109 -5.23 -4.12 7.01
N CYS A 110 -5.04 -4.02 8.32
CA CYS A 110 -5.54 -2.92 9.13
C CYS A 110 -4.46 -2.39 10.09
N LEU A 111 -4.62 -1.12 10.47
CA LEU A 111 -3.74 -0.39 11.40
C LEU A 111 -4.03 -0.72 12.87
#